data_AF-A0A3C0KZ31-F1
#
_entry.id   AF-A0A3C0KZ31-F1
#
_cell.length_a   1.000
_cell.length_b   1.000
_cell.length_c   1.000
_cell.angle_alpha   90.00
_cell.angle_beta   90.00
_cell.angle_gamma   90.00
#
_symmetry.space_group_name_H-M   'P 1'
#
loop_
_entity.id
_entity.type
_entity.pdbx_description
1 polymer ?
#
loop_
_entity_poly.entity_id
_entity_poly.type
_entity_poly.pdbx_seq_one_letter_code
_entity_poly.pdbx_strand_id
1 'polypeptide(L)'
;MGVSVLSASALWVGSYQRRMPVSLDRMYENALDWAHLPFLHQSSFASIELIEAGDWGWRAALVSAKTTEQAAAFIIELRLDRAHRRWISSTLEGPGAGSEIWTHVFEYGPREIAIQADFFVPGVPLDQKARVGAGYQKLYQGLYDEDEAMMLGRQAALDQKAAKTPLVSEALDLGPVEAVLPQHPLDFDFNGQRWRLVKDRGEFIVYSLTCPHQLGSFVDEALIDGSITCPWHGYRFDVRSGHCLSGHACKLPAPPTVMVRGEKLYAMLAD
;
A
#
# COMPACT_ATOMS: atom_id res chain seq x y z
N MET A 1 17.70 -3.25 -43.52
CA MET A 1 18.20 -2.63 -42.28
C MET A 1 18.08 -3.68 -41.20
N GLY A 2 19.21 -4.22 -40.74
CA GLY A 2 19.22 -5.36 -39.83
C GLY A 2 18.68 -4.95 -38.46
N VAL A 3 17.71 -5.71 -37.95
CA VAL A 3 17.31 -5.64 -36.55
C VAL A 3 18.53 -6.08 -35.74
N SER A 4 19.23 -5.13 -35.14
CA SER A 4 20.30 -5.42 -34.18
C SER A 4 19.63 -6.08 -32.98
N VAL A 5 19.65 -7.41 -32.94
CA VAL A 5 19.25 -8.17 -31.76
C VAL A 5 20.29 -7.86 -30.68
N LEU A 6 20.02 -6.86 -29.84
CA LEU A 6 20.81 -6.63 -28.64
C LEU A 6 20.60 -7.83 -27.73
N SER A 7 21.69 -8.53 -27.40
CA SER A 7 21.66 -9.62 -26.43
C SER A 7 21.11 -9.12 -25.09
N ALA A 8 20.36 -9.95 -24.36
CA ALA A 8 19.89 -9.63 -23.01
C ALA A 8 21.04 -9.21 -22.07
N SER A 9 22.23 -9.78 -22.26
CA SER A 9 23.45 -9.38 -21.53
C SER A 9 23.92 -7.95 -21.83
N ALA A 10 23.66 -7.45 -23.03
CA ALA A 10 24.01 -6.09 -23.44
C ALA A 10 23.10 -5.04 -22.78
N LEU A 11 21.86 -5.39 -22.46
CA LEU A 11 20.91 -4.50 -21.78
C LEU A 11 20.99 -4.59 -20.25
N TRP A 12 21.41 -5.72 -19.71
CA TRP A 12 21.47 -5.93 -18.26
C TRP A 12 22.44 -4.95 -17.58
N VAL A 13 21.97 -4.30 -16.51
CA VAL A 13 22.77 -3.36 -15.69
C VAL A 13 22.90 -3.78 -14.22
N GLY A 14 22.14 -4.76 -13.77
CA GLY A 14 22.19 -5.26 -12.39
C GLY A 14 20.93 -6.00 -11.99
N SER A 15 20.93 -6.52 -10.76
CA SER A 15 19.78 -7.22 -10.17
C SER A 15 19.58 -6.82 -8.71
N TYR A 16 18.34 -6.88 -8.24
CA TYR A 16 17.98 -6.75 -6.84
C TYR A 16 17.32 -8.04 -6.35
N GLN A 17 17.68 -8.49 -5.14
CA GLN A 17 17.11 -9.68 -4.53
C GLN A 17 16.64 -9.38 -3.10
N ARG A 18 15.52 -9.98 -2.70
CA ARG A 18 14.97 -9.86 -1.35
C ARG A 18 14.21 -11.12 -0.99
N ARG A 19 14.39 -11.62 0.24
CA ARG A 19 13.54 -12.66 0.85
C ARG A 19 12.60 -11.99 1.84
N MET A 20 11.32 -12.36 1.82
CA MET A 20 10.26 -11.71 2.60
C MET A 20 9.28 -12.75 3.15
N PRO A 21 8.69 -12.54 4.34
CA PRO A 21 7.67 -13.41 4.91
C PRO A 21 6.28 -13.07 4.36
N VAL A 22 6.15 -13.01 3.03
CA VAL A 22 4.89 -12.76 2.32
C VAL A 22 4.51 -13.97 1.46
N SER A 23 3.22 -14.17 1.19
CA SER A 23 2.76 -15.23 0.30
C SER A 23 2.85 -14.80 -1.17
N LEU A 24 2.84 -15.79 -2.08
CA LEU A 24 2.75 -15.52 -3.52
C LEU A 24 1.49 -14.71 -3.87
N ASP A 25 0.37 -14.99 -3.21
CA ASP A 25 -0.89 -14.26 -3.43
C ASP A 25 -0.79 -12.79 -3.03
N ARG A 26 -0.11 -12.46 -1.92
CA ARG A 26 0.11 -11.05 -1.52
C ARG A 26 1.03 -10.35 -2.52
N MET A 27 2.05 -11.04 -3.01
CA MET A 27 2.96 -10.49 -4.02
C MET A 27 2.26 -10.19 -5.35
N TYR A 28 1.37 -11.06 -5.84
CA TYR A 28 0.57 -10.75 -7.03
C TYR A 28 -0.47 -9.66 -6.79
N GLU A 29 -1.11 -9.63 -5.61
CA GLU A 29 -2.00 -8.53 -5.23
C GLU A 29 -1.24 -7.19 -5.30
N ASN A 30 -0.04 -7.13 -4.73
CA ASN A 30 0.84 -5.96 -4.78
C ASN A 30 1.23 -5.56 -6.21
N ALA A 31 1.72 -6.50 -7.01
CA ALA A 31 2.17 -6.22 -8.38
C ALA A 31 1.04 -5.71 -9.30
N LEU A 32 -0.19 -6.15 -9.07
CA LEU A 32 -1.37 -5.73 -9.85
C LEU A 32 -1.99 -4.42 -9.34
N ASP A 33 -1.70 -4.02 -8.11
CA ASP A 33 -2.24 -2.83 -7.48
C ASP A 33 -1.49 -1.56 -7.91
N TRP A 34 -1.59 -1.18 -9.17
CA TRP A 34 -0.97 0.05 -9.70
C TRP A 34 -1.38 1.33 -8.93
N ALA A 35 -2.54 1.31 -8.28
CA ALA A 35 -3.15 2.48 -7.66
C ALA A 35 -2.41 2.96 -6.40
N HIS A 36 -1.61 2.12 -5.73
CA HIS A 36 -0.88 2.55 -4.55
C HIS A 36 0.36 3.38 -4.89
N LEU A 37 0.90 3.28 -6.10
CA LEU A 37 2.22 3.81 -6.46
C LEU A 37 2.45 5.28 -6.03
N PRO A 38 1.56 6.26 -6.31
CA PRO A 38 1.82 7.64 -5.92
C PRO A 38 1.57 7.95 -4.43
N PHE A 39 0.92 7.03 -3.69
CA PHE A 39 0.59 7.25 -2.29
C PHE A 39 1.57 6.53 -1.39
N LEU A 40 1.77 5.22 -1.61
CA LEU A 40 2.73 4.42 -0.87
C LEU A 40 4.17 4.86 -1.18
N HIS A 41 4.50 5.02 -2.46
CA HIS A 41 5.84 5.43 -2.90
C HIS A 41 5.87 6.90 -3.34
N GLN A 42 5.28 7.80 -2.54
CA GLN A 42 5.21 9.24 -2.81
C GLN A 42 6.57 9.91 -3.06
N SER A 43 7.68 9.28 -2.61
CA SER A 43 9.04 9.75 -2.88
C SER A 43 9.52 9.46 -4.32
N SER A 44 8.87 8.51 -5.00
CA SER A 44 9.21 8.03 -6.33
C SER A 44 8.19 8.46 -7.40
N PHE A 45 6.90 8.44 -7.07
CA PHE A 45 5.81 8.73 -7.99
C PHE A 45 4.90 9.83 -7.42
N ALA A 46 4.60 10.84 -8.22
CA ALA A 46 3.74 11.97 -7.85
C ALA A 46 2.26 11.73 -8.22
N SER A 47 2.02 11.04 -9.33
CA SER A 47 0.67 10.69 -9.79
C SER A 47 0.69 9.47 -10.71
N ILE A 48 -0.47 8.84 -10.85
CA ILE A 48 -0.72 7.78 -11.82
C ILE A 48 -2.09 7.93 -12.46
N GLU A 49 -2.19 7.65 -13.75
CA GLU A 49 -3.44 7.56 -14.51
C GLU A 49 -3.47 6.21 -15.23
N LEU A 50 -4.46 5.38 -14.90
CA LEU A 50 -4.65 4.09 -15.56
C LEU A 50 -5.08 4.28 -17.00
N ILE A 51 -4.37 3.65 -17.93
CA ILE A 51 -4.74 3.61 -19.35
C ILE A 51 -5.60 2.36 -19.62
N GLU A 52 -5.14 1.20 -19.17
CA GLU A 52 -5.83 -0.08 -19.34
C GLU A 52 -5.38 -1.07 -18.27
N ALA A 53 -6.28 -1.97 -17.84
CA ALA A 53 -5.94 -3.10 -16.98
C ALA A 53 -6.80 -4.32 -17.32
N GLY A 54 -6.28 -5.51 -16.99
CA GLY A 54 -6.98 -6.78 -17.11
C GLY A 54 -6.18 -7.93 -16.49
N ASP A 55 -6.60 -9.17 -16.75
CA ASP A 55 -5.94 -10.36 -16.21
C ASP A 55 -4.45 -10.49 -16.64
N TRP A 56 -4.09 -9.81 -17.72
CA TRP A 56 -2.74 -9.75 -18.27
C TRP A 56 -1.80 -8.82 -17.48
N GLY A 57 -2.33 -7.89 -16.70
CA GLY A 57 -1.58 -6.82 -16.03
C GLY A 57 -2.23 -5.45 -16.24
N TRP A 58 -1.41 -4.41 -16.35
CA TRP A 58 -1.89 -3.03 -16.47
C TRP A 58 -0.92 -2.14 -17.22
N ARG A 59 -1.44 -1.04 -17.77
CA ARG A 59 -0.68 0.06 -18.36
C ARG A 59 -1.17 1.38 -17.78
N ALA A 60 -0.23 2.23 -17.38
CA ALA A 60 -0.54 3.51 -16.78
C ALA A 60 0.47 4.59 -17.18
N ALA A 61 0.01 5.84 -17.19
CA ALA A 61 0.86 7.02 -17.25
C ALA A 61 1.22 7.45 -15.83
N LEU A 62 2.50 7.73 -15.58
CA LEU A 62 3.02 8.14 -14.27
C LEU A 62 3.79 9.44 -14.38
N VAL A 63 3.84 10.19 -13.29
CA VAL A 63 4.71 11.37 -13.13
C VAL A 63 5.70 11.08 -12.00
N SER A 64 7.00 11.33 -12.22
CA SER A 64 8.00 11.13 -11.17
C SER A 64 7.89 12.21 -10.09
N ALA A 65 8.06 11.80 -8.83
CA ALA A 65 8.16 12.72 -7.69
C ALA A 65 9.55 13.37 -7.54
N LYS A 66 10.54 12.98 -8.37
CA LYS A 66 11.89 13.57 -8.29
C LYS A 66 11.86 15.05 -8.66
N THR A 67 12.43 15.87 -7.77
CA THR A 67 12.41 17.34 -7.78
C THR A 67 13.33 18.00 -8.83
N THR A 68 13.69 17.29 -9.91
CA THR A 68 14.36 17.95 -11.03
C THR A 68 13.36 18.85 -11.77
N GLU A 69 13.82 19.99 -12.31
CA GLU A 69 13.01 21.12 -12.82
C GLU A 69 11.88 20.81 -13.83
N GLN A 70 11.78 19.57 -14.30
CA GLN A 70 10.59 19.05 -14.99
C GLN A 70 10.18 17.72 -14.37
N ALA A 71 8.98 17.71 -13.77
CA ALA A 71 8.24 16.50 -13.49
C ALA A 71 8.01 15.79 -14.83
N ALA A 72 8.74 14.70 -15.07
CA ALA A 72 8.69 14.01 -16.35
C ALA A 72 7.64 12.90 -16.28
N ALA A 73 6.71 12.93 -17.25
CA ALA A 73 5.74 11.88 -17.45
C ALA A 73 6.35 10.71 -18.22
N PHE A 74 5.91 9.49 -17.91
CA PHE A 74 6.31 8.26 -18.60
C PHE A 74 5.18 7.24 -18.56
N ILE A 75 5.18 6.29 -19.49
CA ILE A 75 4.18 5.22 -19.54
C ILE A 75 4.85 3.91 -19.15
N ILE A 76 4.30 3.22 -18.15
CA ILE A 76 4.70 1.87 -17.76
C ILE A 76 3.60 0.89 -18.16
N GLU A 77 4.03 -0.29 -18.62
CA GLU A 77 3.19 -1.48 -18.73
C GLU A 77 3.79 -2.61 -17.89
N LEU A 78 2.97 -3.20 -17.02
CA LEU A 78 3.29 -4.42 -16.30
C LEU A 78 2.55 -5.58 -16.96
N ARG A 79 3.28 -6.59 -17.42
CA ARG A 79 2.71 -7.84 -17.95
C ARG A 79 3.04 -9.03 -17.06
N LEU A 80 2.02 -9.84 -16.77
CA LEU A 80 2.19 -11.07 -16.03
C LEU A 80 2.63 -12.22 -16.93
N ASP A 81 3.56 -13.02 -16.40
CA ASP A 81 3.97 -14.33 -16.92
C ASP A 81 3.83 -15.35 -15.78
N ARG A 82 2.58 -15.74 -15.53
CA ARG A 82 2.22 -16.63 -14.41
C ARG A 82 2.86 -18.01 -14.53
N ALA A 83 3.09 -18.49 -15.76
CA ALA A 83 3.72 -19.78 -16.03
C ALA A 83 5.14 -19.85 -15.45
N HIS A 84 5.84 -18.71 -15.41
CA HIS A 84 7.20 -18.60 -14.87
C HIS A 84 7.27 -17.89 -13.52
N ARG A 85 6.13 -17.61 -12.88
CA ARG A 85 6.03 -16.77 -11.67
C ARG A 85 6.82 -15.46 -11.81
N ARG A 86 6.59 -14.77 -12.92
CA ARG A 86 7.25 -13.49 -13.24
C ARG A 86 6.24 -12.45 -13.67
N TRP A 87 6.63 -11.19 -13.57
CA TRP A 87 6.10 -10.11 -14.41
C TRP A 87 7.22 -9.25 -14.97
N ILE A 88 6.90 -8.51 -16.02
CA ILE A 88 7.81 -7.61 -16.71
C ILE A 88 7.20 -6.21 -16.67
N SER A 89 7.89 -5.28 -16.01
CA SER A 89 7.56 -3.86 -16.03
C SER A 89 8.38 -3.17 -17.13
N SER A 90 7.71 -2.67 -18.15
CA SER A 90 8.33 -2.04 -19.32
C SER A 90 8.02 -0.55 -19.33
N THR A 91 9.04 0.29 -19.48
CA THR A 91 8.84 1.72 -19.76
C THR A 91 8.62 1.89 -21.25
N LEU A 92 7.38 2.17 -21.66
CA LEU A 92 6.99 2.31 -23.07
C LEU A 92 7.36 3.68 -23.64
N GLU A 93 7.12 4.74 -22.87
CA GLU A 93 7.32 6.13 -23.28
C GLU A 93 7.91 6.97 -22.15
N GLY A 94 8.57 8.08 -22.49
CA GLY A 94 9.17 9.01 -21.53
C GLY A 94 10.58 8.62 -21.08
N PRO A 95 11.10 9.22 -20.00
CA PRO A 95 12.43 8.91 -19.49
C PRO A 95 12.62 7.42 -19.18
N GLY A 96 13.66 6.83 -19.75
CA GLY A 96 13.96 5.41 -19.59
C GLY A 96 13.19 4.49 -20.54
N ALA A 97 12.52 5.01 -21.56
CA ALA A 97 11.83 4.23 -22.58
C ALA A 97 12.72 3.09 -23.15
N GLY A 98 12.10 1.91 -23.30
CA GLY A 98 12.77 0.67 -23.71
C GLY A 98 13.46 -0.07 -22.55
N SER A 99 13.45 0.46 -21.33
CA SER A 99 13.87 -0.29 -20.15
C SER A 99 12.83 -1.33 -19.77
N GLU A 100 13.29 -2.48 -19.31
CA GLU A 100 12.46 -3.53 -18.75
C GLU A 100 13.02 -4.00 -17.41
N ILE A 101 12.12 -4.30 -16.48
CA ILE A 101 12.46 -4.91 -15.21
C ILE A 101 11.70 -6.22 -15.08
N TRP A 102 12.46 -7.30 -14.97
CA TRP A 102 11.93 -8.65 -14.94
C TRP A 102 11.98 -9.15 -13.50
N THR A 103 10.81 -9.25 -12.87
CA THR A 103 10.72 -9.69 -11.48
C THR A 103 10.24 -11.13 -11.41
N HIS A 104 11.10 -12.03 -10.95
CA HIS A 104 10.78 -13.44 -10.69
C HIS A 104 10.52 -13.68 -9.21
N VAL A 105 9.61 -14.60 -8.91
CA VAL A 105 9.28 -15.02 -7.54
C VAL A 105 9.61 -16.50 -7.33
N PHE A 106 10.26 -16.77 -6.20
CA PHE A 106 10.62 -18.09 -5.70
C PHE A 106 9.90 -18.35 -4.39
N GLU A 107 9.16 -19.46 -4.29
CA GLU A 107 8.43 -19.82 -3.08
C GLU A 107 9.28 -20.72 -2.18
N TYR A 108 9.32 -20.40 -0.88
CA TYR A 108 9.98 -21.19 0.16
C TYR A 108 9.00 -21.72 1.21
N GLY A 109 7.77 -21.20 1.22
CA GLY A 109 6.68 -21.69 2.06
C GLY A 109 5.37 -20.92 1.80
N PRO A 110 4.28 -21.26 2.51
CA PRO A 110 2.97 -20.63 2.30
C PRO A 110 2.95 -19.11 2.46
N ARG A 111 3.89 -18.56 3.23
CA ARG A 111 4.07 -17.13 3.50
C ARG A 111 5.55 -16.75 3.51
N GLU A 112 6.31 -17.37 2.63
CA GLU A 112 7.72 -17.04 2.48
C GLU A 112 8.12 -17.14 1.02
N ILE A 113 8.61 -16.04 0.47
CA ILE A 113 9.10 -15.95 -0.91
C ILE A 113 10.44 -15.23 -0.96
N ALA A 114 11.15 -15.38 -2.08
CA ALA A 114 12.15 -14.42 -2.50
C ALA A 114 11.82 -13.89 -3.89
N ILE A 115 12.29 -12.67 -4.17
CA ILE A 115 12.24 -12.08 -5.50
C ILE A 115 13.64 -11.85 -6.05
N GLN A 116 13.73 -11.90 -7.38
CA GLN A 116 14.83 -11.34 -8.14
C GLN A 116 14.26 -10.39 -9.20
N ALA A 117 14.64 -9.12 -9.12
CA ALA A 117 14.34 -8.11 -10.14
C ALA A 117 15.61 -7.85 -10.96
N ASP A 118 15.59 -8.22 -12.23
CA ASP A 118 16.68 -7.97 -13.19
C ASP A 118 16.40 -6.71 -14.00
N PHE A 119 17.38 -5.80 -14.07
CA PHE A 119 17.22 -4.49 -14.71
C PHE A 119 17.86 -4.50 -16.10
N PHE A 120 17.07 -4.27 -17.14
CA PHE A 120 17.50 -4.17 -18.53
C PHE A 120 17.28 -2.74 -19.01
N VAL A 121 18.36 -2.01 -19.30
CA VAL A 121 18.32 -0.58 -19.64
C VAL A 121 19.09 -0.34 -20.94
N PRO A 122 18.43 0.13 -22.01
CA PRO A 122 19.10 0.37 -23.28
C PRO A 122 20.04 1.58 -23.22
N GLY A 123 21.06 1.56 -24.07
CA GLY A 123 21.94 2.72 -24.29
C GLY A 123 22.91 3.03 -23.15
N VAL A 124 23.02 2.19 -22.11
CA VAL A 124 23.96 2.38 -21.01
C VAL A 124 25.37 1.93 -21.40
N PRO A 125 26.37 2.83 -21.41
CA PRO A 125 27.78 2.47 -21.66
C PRO A 125 28.30 1.45 -20.64
N LEU A 126 29.19 0.56 -21.07
CA LEU A 126 29.70 -0.56 -20.24
C LEU A 126 30.31 -0.08 -18.91
N ASP A 127 31.05 1.02 -18.93
CA ASP A 127 31.69 1.65 -17.78
C ASP A 127 30.69 2.32 -16.81
N GLN A 128 29.47 2.60 -17.28
CA GLN A 128 28.41 3.22 -16.48
C GLN A 128 27.40 2.21 -15.91
N LYS A 129 27.39 0.97 -16.41
CA LYS A 129 26.41 -0.06 -16.02
C LYS A 129 26.32 -0.26 -14.52
N ALA A 130 27.46 -0.40 -13.83
CA ALA A 130 27.48 -0.60 -12.38
C ALA A 130 26.83 0.57 -11.60
N ARG A 131 27.07 1.81 -12.03
CA ARG A 131 26.47 3.00 -11.42
C ARG A 131 24.96 3.05 -11.63
N VAL A 132 24.50 2.76 -12.85
CA VAL A 132 23.07 2.72 -13.18
C VAL A 132 22.38 1.59 -12.41
N GLY A 133 22.97 0.39 -12.40
CA GLY A 133 22.49 -0.76 -11.63
C GLY A 133 22.33 -0.44 -10.14
N ALA A 134 23.32 0.20 -9.52
CA ALA A 134 23.22 0.64 -8.12
C ALA A 134 22.07 1.63 -7.88
N GLY A 135 21.77 2.50 -8.85
CA GLY A 135 20.61 3.39 -8.80
C GLY A 135 19.28 2.64 -8.80
N TYR A 136 19.13 1.63 -9.68
CA TYR A 136 17.94 0.77 -9.71
C TYR A 136 17.82 -0.08 -8.45
N GLN A 137 18.92 -0.65 -7.94
CA GLN A 137 18.93 -1.40 -6.69
C GLN A 137 18.44 -0.55 -5.52
N LYS A 138 18.92 0.70 -5.39
CA LYS A 138 18.47 1.62 -4.34
C LYS A 138 16.99 1.97 -4.47
N LEU A 139 16.51 2.20 -5.70
CA LEU A 139 15.09 2.43 -5.96
C LEU A 139 14.26 1.22 -5.53
N TYR A 140 14.58 0.03 -6.04
CA TYR A 140 13.83 -1.20 -5.76
C TYR A 140 13.90 -1.61 -4.30
N GLN A 141 15.00 -1.33 -3.61
CA GLN A 141 15.07 -1.52 -2.17
C GLN A 141 14.01 -0.69 -1.44
N GLY A 142 13.92 0.62 -1.74
CA GLY A 142 12.92 1.49 -1.12
C GLY A 142 11.49 1.10 -1.44
N LEU A 143 11.21 0.77 -2.71
CA LEU A 143 9.88 0.28 -3.11
C LEU A 143 9.51 -0.99 -2.34
N TYR A 144 10.41 -1.97 -2.27
CA TYR A 144 10.14 -3.22 -1.55
C TYR A 144 10.10 -3.07 -0.02
N ASP A 145 10.78 -2.07 0.57
CA ASP A 145 10.65 -1.76 1.99
C ASP A 145 9.20 -1.33 2.32
N GLU A 146 8.62 -0.47 1.48
CA GLU A 146 7.25 0.04 1.63
C GLU A 146 6.21 -1.02 1.27
N ASP A 147 6.40 -1.75 0.16
CA ASP A 147 5.51 -2.84 -0.28
C ASP A 147 5.45 -3.99 0.72
N GLU A 148 6.59 -4.40 1.28
CA GLU A 148 6.62 -5.48 2.29
C GLU A 148 5.79 -5.09 3.51
N ALA A 149 5.94 -3.86 4.00
CA ALA A 149 5.15 -3.36 5.12
C ALA A 149 3.64 -3.37 4.80
N MET A 150 3.25 -2.92 3.60
CA MET A 150 1.86 -2.96 3.14
C MET A 150 1.33 -4.40 3.06
N MET A 151 2.05 -5.31 2.40
CA MET A 151 1.65 -6.71 2.25
C MET A 151 1.51 -7.43 3.59
N LEU A 152 2.41 -7.18 4.54
CA LEU A 152 2.35 -7.75 5.88
C LEU A 152 1.16 -7.20 6.68
N GLY A 153 0.94 -5.87 6.64
CA GLY A 153 -0.24 -5.25 7.27
C GLY A 153 -1.55 -5.80 6.69
N ARG A 154 -1.61 -5.96 5.37
CA ARG A 154 -2.74 -6.55 4.65
C ARG A 154 -3.00 -7.98 5.11
N GLN A 155 -1.96 -8.81 5.21
CA GLN A 155 -2.10 -10.19 5.65
C GLN A 155 -2.55 -10.30 7.11
N ALA A 156 -1.99 -9.47 8.00
CA ALA A 156 -2.37 -9.44 9.41
C ALA A 156 -3.86 -9.08 9.59
N ALA A 157 -4.35 -8.08 8.86
CA ALA A 157 -5.76 -7.69 8.90
C ALA A 157 -6.69 -8.79 8.37
N LEU A 158 -6.28 -9.52 7.33
CA LEU A 158 -7.02 -10.67 6.82
C LEU A 158 -7.07 -11.82 7.82
N ASP A 159 -5.96 -12.11 8.51
CA ASP A 159 -5.89 -13.14 9.55
C ASP A 159 -6.80 -12.81 10.73
N GLN A 160 -6.80 -11.55 11.18
CA GLN A 160 -7.68 -11.06 12.23
C GLN A 160 -9.15 -11.26 11.85
N LYS A 161 -9.51 -10.93 10.60
CA LYS A 161 -10.87 -11.14 10.07
C LYS A 161 -11.24 -12.63 9.98
N ALA A 162 -10.28 -13.48 9.64
CA ALA A 162 -10.48 -14.92 9.51
C ALA A 162 -10.62 -15.65 10.86
N ALA A 163 -10.08 -15.08 11.95
CA ALA A 163 -10.09 -15.67 13.29
C ALA A 163 -11.50 -15.84 13.91
N LYS A 164 -12.58 -15.35 13.27
CA LYS A 164 -13.99 -15.51 13.70
C LYS A 164 -14.22 -15.26 15.19
N THR A 165 -13.66 -14.18 15.73
CA THR A 165 -13.96 -13.76 17.10
C THR A 165 -15.47 -13.55 17.24
N PRO A 166 -16.15 -14.24 18.17
CA PRO A 166 -17.58 -14.04 18.39
C PRO A 166 -17.85 -12.57 18.70
N LEU A 167 -18.87 -11.99 18.05
CA LEU A 167 -19.32 -10.66 18.40
C LEU A 167 -19.89 -10.70 19.81
N VAL A 168 -19.41 -9.78 20.64
CA VAL A 168 -19.87 -9.62 22.02
C VAL A 168 -20.88 -8.48 22.04
N SER A 169 -22.02 -8.71 22.70
CA SER A 169 -23.05 -7.68 22.95
C SER A 169 -22.81 -6.89 24.22
N GLU A 170 -21.99 -7.40 25.14
CA GLU A 170 -21.60 -6.71 26.36
C GLU A 170 -20.74 -5.48 26.06
N ALA A 171 -20.93 -4.45 26.88
CA ALA A 171 -20.16 -3.22 26.78
C ALA A 171 -18.72 -3.45 27.27
N LEU A 172 -17.75 -3.02 26.47
CA LEU A 172 -16.33 -3.01 26.82
C LEU A 172 -16.02 -1.84 27.75
N ASP A 173 -15.50 -2.14 28.95
CA ASP A 173 -14.99 -1.13 29.89
C ASP A 173 -13.68 -0.55 29.37
N LEU A 174 -13.67 0.74 29.00
CA LEU A 174 -12.49 1.47 28.55
C LEU A 174 -11.73 2.12 29.73
N GLY A 175 -12.25 2.01 30.95
CA GLY A 175 -11.66 2.56 32.17
C GLY A 175 -12.30 3.86 32.67
N PRO A 176 -11.74 4.44 33.75
CA PRO A 176 -12.25 5.68 34.34
C PRO A 176 -12.18 6.85 33.38
N VAL A 177 -13.23 7.68 33.34
CA VAL A 177 -13.35 8.85 32.45
C VAL A 177 -12.18 9.82 32.66
N GLU A 178 -11.78 10.05 33.91
CA GLU A 178 -10.64 10.91 34.27
C GLU A 178 -9.29 10.41 33.76
N ALA A 179 -9.15 9.08 33.58
CA ALA A 179 -7.94 8.48 33.06
C ALA A 179 -7.95 8.46 31.52
N VAL A 180 -9.11 8.26 30.90
CA VAL A 180 -9.25 8.18 29.44
C VAL A 180 -9.21 9.56 28.78
N LEU A 181 -9.88 10.56 29.36
CA LEU A 181 -10.01 11.90 28.79
C LEU A 181 -8.66 12.60 28.47
N PRO A 182 -7.60 12.48 29.30
CA PRO A 182 -6.31 13.08 28.99
C PRO A 182 -5.49 12.29 27.96
N GLN A 183 -5.86 11.03 27.66
CA GLN A 183 -5.08 10.10 26.84
C GLN A 183 -5.50 10.08 25.37
N HIS A 184 -6.19 11.10 24.85
CA HIS A 184 -6.53 11.14 23.43
C HIS A 184 -5.30 11.38 22.55
N PRO A 185 -5.19 10.70 21.39
CA PRO A 185 -6.09 9.65 20.90
C PRO A 185 -5.96 8.33 21.68
N LEU A 186 -7.09 7.67 21.97
CA LEU A 186 -7.12 6.35 22.61
C LEU A 186 -7.50 5.28 21.57
N ASP A 187 -6.64 4.29 21.38
CA ASP A 187 -6.91 3.11 20.55
C ASP A 187 -7.46 1.97 21.40
N PHE A 188 -8.44 1.24 20.87
CA PHE A 188 -8.99 0.05 21.51
C PHE A 188 -9.52 -0.95 20.48
N ASP A 189 -9.51 -2.24 20.85
CA ASP A 189 -10.09 -3.31 20.04
C ASP A 189 -11.49 -3.63 20.54
N PHE A 190 -12.47 -3.71 19.64
CA PHE A 190 -13.83 -4.12 19.96
C PHE A 190 -14.44 -4.86 18.77
N ASN A 191 -14.95 -6.08 19.03
CA ASN A 191 -15.60 -6.93 18.04
C ASN A 191 -14.74 -7.21 16.78
N GLY A 192 -13.46 -7.51 17.00
CA GLY A 192 -12.52 -7.88 15.93
C GLY A 192 -12.06 -6.70 15.06
N GLN A 193 -12.41 -5.47 15.44
CA GLN A 193 -12.02 -4.24 14.76
C GLN A 193 -11.26 -3.34 15.72
N ARG A 194 -10.22 -2.67 15.22
CA ARG A 194 -9.50 -1.65 15.95
C ARG A 194 -10.12 -0.28 15.71
N TRP A 195 -10.34 0.46 16.79
CA TRP A 195 -11.01 1.76 16.82
C TRP A 195 -10.12 2.80 17.47
N ARG A 196 -10.33 4.07 17.12
CA ARG A 196 -9.71 5.23 17.77
C ARG A 196 -10.77 6.18 18.28
N LEU A 197 -10.68 6.51 19.56
CA LEU A 197 -11.45 7.52 20.25
C LEU A 197 -10.66 8.83 20.31
N VAL A 198 -11.21 9.88 19.70
CA VAL A 198 -10.69 11.24 19.76
C VAL A 198 -11.72 12.20 20.34
N LYS A 199 -11.25 13.36 20.79
CA LYS A 199 -12.10 14.49 21.13
C LYS A 199 -11.99 15.55 20.04
N ASP A 200 -13.10 15.84 19.36
CA ASP A 200 -13.19 16.87 18.33
C ASP A 200 -14.34 17.81 18.67
N ARG A 201 -14.07 19.12 18.73
CA ARG A 201 -15.06 20.17 19.04
C ARG A 201 -15.91 19.89 20.29
N GLY A 202 -15.31 19.25 21.30
CA GLY A 202 -15.97 18.92 22.57
C GLY A 202 -16.76 17.61 22.57
N GLU A 203 -16.89 16.94 21.43
CA GLU A 203 -17.57 15.65 21.29
C GLU A 203 -16.56 14.51 21.16
N PHE A 204 -16.95 13.34 21.66
CA PHE A 204 -16.21 12.10 21.41
C PHE A 204 -16.55 11.57 20.02
N ILE A 205 -15.52 11.32 19.22
CA ILE A 205 -15.66 10.61 17.94
C ILE A 205 -14.92 9.29 18.05
N VAL A 206 -15.55 8.24 17.57
CA VAL A 206 -14.91 6.95 17.34
C VAL A 206 -14.90 6.65 15.85
N TYR A 207 -13.76 6.19 15.34
CA TYR A 207 -13.64 5.73 13.96
C TYR A 207 -12.71 4.52 13.85
N SER A 208 -12.89 3.74 12.78
CA SER A 208 -12.07 2.56 12.49
C SER A 208 -10.63 2.96 12.19
N LEU A 209 -9.66 2.19 12.69
CA LEU A 209 -8.24 2.30 12.29
C LEU A 209 -7.86 1.43 11.10
N THR A 210 -8.86 0.94 10.36
CA THR A 210 -8.67 0.09 9.19
C THR A 210 -9.45 0.64 8.01
N CYS A 211 -8.75 0.90 6.91
CA CYS A 211 -9.32 1.34 5.66
C CYS A 211 -10.23 0.25 5.07
N PRO A 212 -11.48 0.57 4.71
CA PRO A 212 -12.43 -0.41 4.18
C PRO A 212 -12.10 -0.86 2.74
N HIS A 213 -11.15 -0.20 2.07
CA HIS A 213 -10.72 -0.55 0.71
C HIS A 213 -9.92 -1.85 0.70
N GLN A 214 -8.68 -1.79 1.20
CA GLN A 214 -7.78 -2.95 1.23
C GLN A 214 -7.22 -3.23 2.63
N LEU A 215 -7.87 -2.75 3.69
CA LEU A 215 -7.44 -2.95 5.08
C LEU A 215 -6.12 -2.24 5.45
N GLY A 216 -5.81 -1.13 4.77
CA GLY A 216 -4.72 -0.23 5.17
C GLY A 216 -4.88 0.28 6.59
N SER A 217 -3.79 0.34 7.34
CA SER A 217 -3.78 0.83 8.71
C SER A 217 -3.87 2.36 8.74
N PHE A 218 -4.69 2.91 9.64
CA PHE A 218 -4.69 4.33 9.99
C PHE A 218 -3.96 4.63 11.30
N VAL A 219 -3.27 3.65 11.90
CA VAL A 219 -2.67 3.79 13.23
C VAL A 219 -1.73 5.00 13.31
N ASP A 220 -0.89 5.17 12.29
CA ASP A 220 0.09 6.25 12.21
C ASP A 220 -0.43 7.49 11.47
N GLU A 221 -1.70 7.48 11.06
CA GLU A 221 -2.30 8.55 10.28
C GLU A 221 -2.94 9.62 11.16
N ALA A 222 -2.71 10.87 10.78
CA ALA A 222 -3.27 12.03 11.46
C ALA A 222 -4.71 12.30 10.99
N LEU A 223 -5.57 12.67 11.94
CA LEU A 223 -6.87 13.24 11.62
C LEU A 223 -6.70 14.71 11.22
N ILE A 224 -7.10 15.07 10.01
CA ILE A 224 -6.96 16.43 9.46
C ILE A 224 -8.35 16.91 9.02
N ASP A 225 -8.82 18.00 9.63
CA ASP A 225 -10.12 18.63 9.35
C ASP A 225 -11.31 17.65 9.37
N GLY A 226 -11.29 16.71 10.33
CA GLY A 226 -12.33 15.67 10.45
C GLY A 226 -12.23 14.55 9.42
N SER A 227 -11.15 14.51 8.63
CA SER A 227 -10.90 13.46 7.64
C SER A 227 -9.64 12.66 7.94
N ILE A 228 -9.69 11.36 7.67
CA ILE A 228 -8.55 10.43 7.73
C ILE A 228 -8.20 9.96 6.32
N THR A 229 -6.92 9.86 6.00
CA THR A 229 -6.42 9.50 4.66
C THR A 229 -5.68 8.17 4.72
N CYS A 230 -5.98 7.25 3.80
CA CYS A 230 -5.27 5.97 3.70
C CYS A 230 -3.88 6.18 3.10
N PRO A 231 -2.80 5.69 3.73
CA PRO A 231 -1.45 5.84 3.19
C PRO A 231 -1.23 5.00 1.93
N TRP A 232 -2.02 3.91 1.73
CA TRP A 232 -1.82 3.01 0.60
C TRP A 232 -2.41 3.55 -0.70
N HIS A 233 -3.60 4.15 -0.66
CA HIS A 233 -4.34 4.55 -1.88
C HIS A 233 -4.84 5.99 -1.85
N GLY A 234 -4.53 6.76 -0.80
CA GLY A 234 -5.00 8.13 -0.65
C GLY A 234 -6.50 8.29 -0.44
N TYR A 235 -7.25 7.21 -0.18
CA TYR A 235 -8.68 7.29 0.05
C TYR A 235 -8.96 8.06 1.33
N ARG A 236 -9.77 9.11 1.22
CA ARG A 236 -10.13 10.01 2.32
C ARG A 236 -11.51 9.68 2.83
N PHE A 237 -11.69 9.71 4.15
CA PHE A 237 -12.96 9.44 4.80
C PHE A 237 -13.27 10.50 5.84
N ASP A 238 -14.51 10.99 5.86
CA ASP A 238 -15.02 11.80 6.97
C ASP A 238 -15.30 10.87 8.15
N VAL A 239 -14.67 11.12 9.31
CA VAL A 239 -14.74 10.18 10.45
C VAL A 239 -16.06 10.21 11.20
N ARG A 240 -16.89 11.25 10.99
CA ARG A 240 -18.20 11.39 11.64
C ARG A 240 -19.30 10.63 10.91
N SER A 241 -19.37 10.80 9.59
CA SER A 241 -20.35 10.16 8.73
C SER A 241 -19.88 8.81 8.18
N GLY A 242 -18.56 8.58 8.17
CA GLY A 242 -17.90 7.42 7.57
C GLY A 242 -17.77 7.47 6.05
N HIS A 243 -18.32 8.48 5.37
CA HIS A 243 -18.36 8.55 3.92
C HIS A 243 -16.96 8.72 3.30
N CYS A 244 -16.74 8.04 2.17
CA CYS A 244 -15.56 8.27 1.35
C CYS A 244 -15.69 9.62 0.63
N LEU A 245 -14.71 10.48 0.87
CA LEU A 245 -14.59 11.81 0.25
C LEU A 245 -13.86 11.74 -1.10
N SER A 246 -13.20 10.62 -1.41
CA SER A 246 -12.52 10.38 -2.69
C SER A 246 -13.47 9.85 -3.78
N GLY A 247 -14.77 9.70 -3.51
CA GLY A 247 -15.77 9.30 -4.51
C GLY A 247 -15.88 7.79 -4.77
N HIS A 248 -15.19 6.96 -3.98
CA HIS A 248 -15.29 5.50 -4.07
C HIS A 248 -16.46 4.97 -3.24
N ALA A 249 -16.95 3.77 -3.60
CA ALA A 249 -18.13 3.16 -2.98
C ALA A 249 -17.91 2.66 -1.54
N CYS A 250 -16.65 2.49 -1.10
CA CYS A 250 -16.36 1.99 0.25
C CYS A 250 -16.67 3.05 1.32
N LYS A 251 -17.03 2.60 2.52
CA LYS A 251 -17.40 3.45 3.66
C LYS A 251 -16.73 2.92 4.93
N LEU A 252 -16.33 3.80 5.84
CA LEU A 252 -15.91 3.36 7.18
C LEU A 252 -17.07 2.59 7.85
N PRO A 253 -16.78 1.50 8.58
CA PRO A 253 -17.80 0.79 9.32
C PRO A 253 -18.42 1.70 10.39
N ALA A 254 -19.68 1.46 10.73
CA ALA A 254 -20.34 2.17 11.81
C ALA A 254 -19.57 1.95 13.12
N PRO A 255 -19.18 3.03 13.85
CA PRO A 255 -18.42 2.90 15.07
C PRO A 255 -19.26 2.36 16.22
N PRO A 256 -18.65 1.73 17.23
CA PRO A 256 -19.33 1.47 18.49
C PRO A 256 -19.73 2.79 19.15
N THR A 257 -20.84 2.75 19.89
CA THR A 257 -21.25 3.88 20.72
C THR A 257 -20.41 3.90 21.98
N VAL A 258 -19.96 5.10 22.37
CA VAL A 258 -19.24 5.31 23.62
C VAL A 258 -20.12 6.09 24.59
N MET A 259 -20.30 5.56 25.81
CA MET A 259 -21.08 6.23 26.85
C MET A 259 -20.37 6.24 28.20
N VAL A 260 -20.69 7.24 29.00
CA VAL A 260 -20.30 7.30 30.42
C VAL A 260 -21.37 6.60 31.27
N ARG A 261 -20.97 5.64 32.11
CA ARG A 261 -21.81 5.04 33.16
C ARG A 261 -21.11 5.19 34.50
N GLY A 262 -21.65 6.05 35.36
CA GLY A 262 -20.95 6.45 36.59
C GLY A 262 -19.65 7.18 36.26
N GLU A 263 -18.52 6.69 36.78
CA GLU A 263 -17.18 7.28 36.58
C GLU A 263 -16.40 6.62 35.43
N LYS A 264 -17.00 5.68 34.71
CA LYS A 264 -16.33 4.86 33.69
C LYS A 264 -16.88 5.09 32.29
N LEU A 265 -16.01 4.92 31.30
CA LEU A 265 -16.32 4.99 29.88
C LEU A 265 -16.47 3.58 29.32
N TYR A 266 -17.50 3.37 28.51
CA TYR A 266 -17.78 2.08 27.89
C TYR A 266 -17.97 2.21 26.39
N ALA A 267 -17.44 1.25 25.61
CA ALA A 267 -17.77 1.06 24.21
C ALA A 267 -18.77 -0.09 24.05
N MET A 268 -19.78 0.07 23.20
CA MET A 268 -20.78 -0.97 22.94
C MET A 268 -21.28 -0.93 21.50
N LEU A 269 -22.01 -1.96 21.08
CA LEU A 269 -22.65 -1.97 19.77
C LEU A 269 -23.50 -0.70 19.58
N ALA A 270 -23.46 -0.14 18.38
CA ALA A 270 -24.41 0.89 18.00
C ALA A 270 -25.82 0.28 17.93
N ASP A 271 -26.80 1.00 18.44
CA ASP A 271 -28.23 0.64 18.35
C ASP A 271 -28.74 0.62 16.91
#